data_AF-A0A8W8LY20-F1
#
_entry.id   AF-A0A8W8LY20-F1
#
_cell.length_a   1.000
_cell.length_b   1.000
_cell.length_c   1.000
_cell.angle_alpha   90.00
_cell.angle_beta   90.00
_cell.angle_gamma   90.00
#
_symmetry.space_group_name_H-M   'P 1'
#
loop_
_entity.id
_entity.type
_entity.pdbx_description
1 polymer ?
#
loop_
_entity_poly.entity_id
_entity_poly.type
_entity_poly.pdbx_seq_one_letter_code
_entity_poly.pdbx_strand_id
1 'polypeptide(L)'
;MTVFDNGVFPKIVFSIILLGLLGNIITILYVTFTKQLHTPTFLAICSLAITDFLICMISLIVLLAGKNDFFHRNLLVVSYILHFIAMIKSSCDVVFLFSLRYALIVHQLKCKEYLTNSLVISASLTLWVYTFIVFVLVQLIGYFIQNTNMSEYEKYSIGTAVSMLIITLLAGTIISVLHCLKMRKLRSTTVNTAVTRRM
;
A
#
# COMPACT_ATOMS: atom_id res chain seq x y z
N MET A 1 -4.69 -31.69 10.06
CA MET A 1 -4.14 -31.64 8.69
C MET A 1 -3.87 -30.18 8.38
N THR A 2 -2.64 -29.73 8.65
CA THR A 2 -2.27 -28.32 8.46
C THR A 2 -2.28 -28.01 6.96
N VAL A 3 -2.56 -26.76 6.58
CA VAL A 3 -2.59 -26.27 5.18
C VAL A 3 -1.23 -26.44 4.45
N PHE A 4 -0.23 -27.00 5.14
CA PHE A 4 1.14 -27.27 4.69
C PHE A 4 1.35 -28.64 4.03
N ASP A 5 0.31 -29.43 3.80
CA ASP A 5 0.47 -30.74 3.14
C ASP A 5 0.94 -30.58 1.67
N ASN A 6 2.23 -30.86 1.47
CA ASN A 6 2.94 -31.30 0.26
C ASN A 6 2.98 -30.40 -1.00
N GLY A 7 2.40 -29.20 -0.98
CA GLY A 7 2.50 -28.23 -2.08
C GLY A 7 3.68 -27.25 -1.97
N VAL A 8 4.34 -26.93 -3.08
CA VAL A 8 5.34 -25.83 -3.16
C VAL A 8 4.67 -24.46 -2.93
N PHE A 9 3.45 -24.28 -3.44
CA PHE A 9 2.74 -23.00 -3.41
C PHE A 9 2.41 -22.49 -1.99
N PRO A 10 1.82 -23.28 -1.07
CA PRO A 10 1.58 -22.83 0.31
C PRO A 10 2.85 -22.45 1.07
N LYS A 11 3.97 -23.14 0.80
CA LYS A 11 5.28 -22.84 1.40
C LYS A 11 5.80 -21.48 0.93
N ILE A 12 5.69 -21.20 -0.38
CA ILE A 12 6.07 -19.90 -0.94
C ILE A 12 5.24 -18.77 -0.33
N VAL A 13 3.91 -18.93 -0.27
CA VAL A 13 3.00 -17.93 0.31
C VAL A 13 3.36 -17.65 1.77
N PHE A 14 3.59 -18.70 2.56
CA PHE A 14 4.01 -18.56 3.95
C PHE A 14 5.35 -17.81 4.08
N SER A 15 6.33 -18.13 3.24
CA SER A 15 7.62 -17.42 3.21
C SER A 15 7.47 -15.94 2.87
N ILE A 16 6.61 -15.60 1.89
CA ILE A 16 6.33 -14.21 1.53
C ILE A 16 5.71 -13.45 2.71
N ILE A 17 4.72 -14.06 3.38
CA ILE A 17 4.08 -13.47 4.56
C ILE A 17 5.11 -13.21 5.67
N LEU A 18 5.97 -14.19 5.94
CA LEU A 18 6.99 -14.06 6.99
C LEU A 18 8.02 -12.97 6.66
N LEU A 19 8.50 -12.92 5.41
CA LEU A 19 9.40 -11.86 4.95
C LEU A 19 8.74 -10.48 5.03
N GLY A 20 7.46 -10.38 4.65
CA GLY A 20 6.68 -9.17 4.77
C GLY A 20 6.52 -8.72 6.22
N LEU A 21 6.21 -9.62 7.14
CA LEU A 21 6.14 -9.31 8.58
C LEU A 21 7.47 -8.79 9.12
N LEU A 22 8.55 -9.51 8.86
CA LEU A 22 9.88 -9.17 9.37
C LEU A 22 10.41 -7.87 8.77
N GLY A 23 10.29 -7.67 7.46
CA GLY A 23 10.76 -6.44 6.80
C GLY A 23 10.00 -5.21 7.29
N ASN A 24 8.68 -5.33 7.43
CA ASN A 24 7.85 -4.21 7.86
C ASN A 24 8.01 -3.90 9.36
N ILE A 25 8.10 -4.91 10.23
CA ILE A 25 8.34 -4.66 11.66
C ILE A 25 9.71 -4.02 11.89
N ILE A 26 10.76 -4.49 11.20
CA ILE A 26 12.09 -3.87 11.27
C ILE A 26 12.02 -2.41 10.83
N THR A 27 11.32 -2.12 9.72
CA THR A 27 11.16 -0.75 9.20
C THR A 27 10.45 0.15 10.20
N ILE A 28 9.34 -0.30 10.79
CA ILE A 28 8.59 0.44 11.81
C ILE A 28 9.49 0.73 13.01
N LEU A 29 10.11 -0.30 13.60
CA LEU A 29 10.99 -0.15 14.76
C LEU A 29 12.15 0.81 14.46
N TYR A 30 12.79 0.65 13.29
CA TYR A 30 13.94 1.46 12.92
C TYR A 30 13.58 2.95 12.80
N VAL A 31 12.46 3.28 12.15
CA VAL A 31 12.00 4.68 12.03
C VAL A 31 11.57 5.22 13.39
N THR A 32 10.85 4.45 14.22
CA THR A 32 10.35 4.91 15.52
C THR A 32 11.47 5.14 16.54
N PHE A 33 12.49 4.29 16.59
CA PHE A 33 13.58 4.41 17.57
C PHE A 33 14.70 5.37 17.13
N THR A 34 14.86 5.62 15.82
CA THR A 34 15.93 6.46 15.31
C THR A 34 15.43 7.88 15.08
N LYS A 35 15.62 8.78 16.06
CA LYS A 35 15.17 10.18 16.00
C LYS A 35 15.61 10.93 14.73
N GLN A 36 16.79 10.62 14.20
CA GLN A 36 17.33 11.22 12.97
C GLN A 36 16.49 10.88 11.72
N LEU A 37 15.71 9.81 11.76
CA LEU A 37 14.82 9.37 10.69
C LEU A 37 13.43 9.98 10.79
N HIS A 38 13.13 10.84 11.77
CA HIS A 38 11.83 11.53 11.84
C HIS A 38 11.75 12.67 10.81
N THR A 39 11.93 12.31 9.54
CA THR A 39 11.75 13.19 8.39
C THR A 39 10.47 12.80 7.65
N PRO A 40 9.86 13.72 6.90
CA PRO A 40 8.64 13.47 6.13
C PRO A 40 8.69 12.20 5.27
N THR A 41 9.83 11.90 4.66
CA THR A 41 9.98 10.72 3.78
C THR A 41 9.95 9.42 4.55
N PHE A 42 10.68 9.34 5.67
CA PHE A 42 10.73 8.13 6.49
C PHE A 42 9.42 7.91 7.26
N LEU A 43 8.69 8.97 7.62
CA LEU A 43 7.34 8.85 8.16
C LEU A 43 6.36 8.27 7.13
N ALA A 44 6.44 8.68 5.87
CA ALA A 44 5.65 8.08 4.79
C ALA A 44 6.01 6.60 4.57
N ILE A 45 7.30 6.25 4.62
CA ILE A 45 7.77 4.85 4.57
C ILE A 45 7.23 4.04 5.76
N CYS A 46 7.25 4.60 6.96
CA CYS A 46 6.71 3.95 8.15
C CYS A 46 5.20 3.70 8.02
N SER A 47 4.44 4.66 7.48
CA SER A 47 3.01 4.45 7.21
C SER A 47 2.74 3.31 6.23
N LEU A 48 3.53 3.22 5.14
CA LEU A 48 3.47 2.10 4.20
C LEU A 48 3.76 0.77 4.91
N ALA A 49 4.84 0.73 5.71
CA ALA A 49 5.22 -0.46 6.47
C ALA A 49 4.14 -0.90 7.47
N ILE A 50 3.44 0.03 8.12
CA ILE A 50 2.30 -0.29 9.00
C ILE A 50 1.19 -1.01 8.20
N THR A 51 0.87 -0.52 7.01
CA THR A 51 -0.15 -1.14 6.15
C THR A 51 0.24 -2.55 5.75
N ASP A 52 1.46 -2.71 5.24
CA ASP A 52 1.95 -3.98 4.72
C ASP A 52 2.12 -5.00 5.88
N PHE A 53 2.50 -4.54 7.08
CA PHE A 53 2.50 -5.36 8.29
C PHE A 53 1.09 -5.85 8.65
N LEU A 54 0.08 -4.98 8.62
CA LEU A 54 -1.30 -5.37 8.90
C LEU A 54 -1.81 -6.42 7.89
N ILE A 55 -1.52 -6.25 6.60
CA ILE A 55 -1.86 -7.23 5.55
C ILE A 55 -1.23 -8.59 5.86
N CYS A 56 0.07 -8.61 6.13
CA CYS A 56 0.76 -9.86 6.41
C CYS A 56 0.26 -10.52 7.71
N MET A 57 -0.09 -9.72 8.73
CA MET A 57 -0.68 -10.24 9.96
C MET A 57 -2.05 -10.87 9.71
N ILE A 58 -2.93 -10.22 8.96
CA ILE A 58 -4.25 -10.76 8.61
C ILE A 58 -4.08 -12.06 7.80
N SER A 59 -3.20 -12.06 6.80
CA SER A 59 -2.87 -13.25 6.00
C SER A 59 -2.37 -14.41 6.88
N LEU A 60 -1.50 -14.13 7.86
CA LEU A 60 -1.00 -15.14 8.79
C LEU A 60 -2.12 -15.70 9.67
N ILE A 61 -2.98 -14.84 10.22
CA ILE A 61 -4.12 -15.26 11.06
C ILE A 61 -5.05 -16.17 10.27
N VAL A 62 -5.39 -15.82 9.03
CA VAL A 62 -6.23 -16.64 8.15
C VAL A 62 -5.58 -17.99 7.86
N LEU A 63 -4.27 -18.01 7.62
CA LEU A 63 -3.53 -19.24 7.33
C LEU A 63 -3.45 -20.18 8.54
N LEU A 64 -3.32 -19.62 9.74
CA LEU A 64 -3.24 -20.38 11.00
C LEU A 64 -4.61 -20.80 11.53
N ALA A 65 -5.66 -20.07 11.20
CA ALA A 65 -7.02 -20.40 11.57
C ALA A 65 -7.45 -21.69 10.85
N GLY A 66 -7.40 -22.81 11.58
CA GLY A 66 -7.81 -24.12 11.09
C GLY A 66 -9.24 -24.14 10.51
N LYS A 67 -9.60 -25.25 9.86
CA LYS A 67 -10.86 -25.42 9.10
C LYS A 67 -12.12 -25.58 9.98
N ASN A 68 -12.27 -24.79 11.04
CA ASN A 68 -13.47 -24.84 11.87
C ASN A 68 -14.57 -23.97 11.22
N ASP A 69 -15.65 -24.60 10.72
CA ASP A 69 -16.50 -24.04 9.66
C ASP A 69 -17.09 -22.65 9.95
N PHE A 70 -17.62 -22.41 11.15
CA PHE A 70 -18.26 -21.12 11.46
C PHE A 70 -17.25 -19.99 11.70
N PHE A 71 -16.24 -20.24 12.52
CA PHE A 71 -15.22 -19.22 12.83
C PHE A 71 -14.38 -18.88 11.60
N HIS A 72 -13.98 -19.91 10.85
CA HIS A 72 -13.19 -19.74 9.63
C HIS A 72 -13.95 -18.94 8.57
N ARG A 73 -15.26 -19.17 8.38
CA ARG A 73 -16.07 -18.40 7.42
C ARG A 73 -16.15 -16.90 7.78
N ASN A 74 -16.43 -16.58 9.03
CA ASN A 74 -16.50 -15.18 9.48
C ASN A 74 -15.12 -14.49 9.38
N LEU A 75 -14.05 -15.21 9.75
CA LEU A 75 -12.68 -14.72 9.62
C LEU A 75 -12.31 -14.45 8.15
N LEU A 76 -12.70 -15.33 7.21
CA LEU A 76 -12.46 -15.12 5.79
C LEU A 76 -13.14 -13.84 5.29
N VAL A 77 -14.40 -13.61 5.65
CA VAL A 77 -15.14 -12.39 5.26
C VAL A 77 -14.46 -11.13 5.81
N VAL A 78 -14.13 -11.11 7.10
CA VAL A 78 -13.44 -9.97 7.72
C VAL A 78 -12.07 -9.76 7.08
N SER A 79 -11.31 -10.84 6.86
CA SER A 79 -10.01 -10.77 6.22
C SER A 79 -10.12 -10.20 4.80
N TYR A 80 -11.15 -10.57 4.05
CA TYR A 80 -11.38 -10.08 2.70
C TYR A 80 -11.54 -8.56 2.66
N ILE A 81 -12.39 -8.04 3.54
CA ILE A 81 -12.65 -6.60 3.69
C ILE A 81 -11.36 -5.86 4.06
N LEU A 82 -10.62 -6.38 5.04
CA LEU A 82 -9.39 -5.75 5.50
C LEU A 82 -8.29 -5.77 4.43
N HIS A 83 -8.13 -6.86 3.68
CA HIS A 83 -7.19 -6.92 2.55
C HIS A 83 -7.55 -5.90 1.47
N PHE A 84 -8.84 -5.73 1.16
CA PHE A 84 -9.28 -4.73 0.19
C PHE A 84 -8.88 -3.32 0.61
N ILE A 85 -9.24 -2.92 1.83
CA ILE A 85 -8.95 -1.58 2.35
C ILE A 85 -7.43 -1.35 2.36
N ALA A 86 -6.68 -2.33 2.87
CA ALA A 86 -5.23 -2.21 3.02
C ALA A 86 -4.48 -2.20 1.68
N MET A 87 -4.95 -2.92 0.65
CA MET A 87 -4.37 -2.88 -0.70
C MET A 87 -4.51 -1.51 -1.36
N ILE A 88 -5.68 -0.89 -1.25
CA ILE A 88 -5.90 0.48 -1.75
C ILE A 88 -5.01 1.44 -0.96
N LYS A 89 -4.96 1.29 0.36
CA LYS A 89 -4.14 2.13 1.23
C LYS A 89 -2.66 2.03 0.85
N SER A 90 -2.12 0.83 0.72
CA SER A 90 -0.72 0.59 0.31
C SER A 90 -0.44 1.21 -1.06
N SER A 91 -1.36 1.08 -2.02
CA SER A 91 -1.25 1.74 -3.33
C SER A 91 -1.18 3.27 -3.21
N CYS A 92 -2.04 3.87 -2.39
CA CYS A 92 -2.05 5.31 -2.12
C CYS A 92 -0.77 5.78 -1.41
N ASP A 93 -0.27 5.02 -0.43
CA ASP A 93 0.97 5.33 0.29
C ASP A 93 2.18 5.34 -0.67
N VAL A 94 2.26 4.38 -1.58
CA VAL A 94 3.33 4.34 -2.58
C VAL A 94 3.23 5.56 -3.51
N VAL A 95 2.03 5.88 -4.03
CA VAL A 95 1.83 7.08 -4.85
C VAL A 95 2.22 8.35 -4.09
N PHE A 96 1.81 8.45 -2.82
CA PHE A 96 2.13 9.57 -1.95
C PHE A 96 3.64 9.69 -1.71
N LEU A 97 4.32 8.59 -1.41
CA LEU A 97 5.78 8.55 -1.22
C LEU A 97 6.53 8.99 -2.49
N PHE A 98 6.11 8.54 -3.66
CA PHE A 98 6.73 8.94 -4.93
C PHE A 98 6.46 10.42 -5.24
N SER A 99 5.25 10.91 -4.96
CA SER A 99 4.89 12.33 -5.12
C SER A 99 5.72 13.21 -4.18
N LEU A 100 5.87 12.79 -2.93
CA LEU A 100 6.69 13.45 -1.91
C LEU A 100 8.15 13.55 -2.35
N ARG A 101 8.74 12.44 -2.81
CA ARG A 101 10.12 12.41 -3.30
C ARG A 101 10.30 13.27 -4.55
N TYR A 102 9.34 13.27 -5.46
CA TYR A 102 9.35 14.14 -6.63
C TYR A 102 9.33 15.62 -6.23
N ALA A 103 8.41 16.01 -5.35
CA ALA A 103 8.27 17.38 -4.87
C ALA A 103 9.56 17.86 -4.18
N LEU A 104 10.17 17.03 -3.32
CA LEU A 104 11.44 17.35 -2.67
C LEU A 104 12.60 17.53 -3.65
N ILE A 105 12.63 16.83 -4.79
CA ILE A 105 13.69 16.97 -5.80
C ILE A 105 13.47 18.21 -6.67
N VAL A 106 12.23 18.47 -7.08
CA VAL A 106 11.91 19.57 -8.01
C VAL A 106 11.80 20.91 -7.30
N HIS A 107 11.24 20.95 -6.10
CA HIS A 107 10.94 22.16 -5.33
C HIS A 107 11.65 22.17 -3.97
N GLN A 108 12.95 21.87 -3.96
CA GLN A 108 13.78 21.70 -2.76
C GLN A 108 13.59 22.78 -1.68
N LEU A 109 13.56 24.07 -2.07
CA LEU A 109 13.47 25.18 -1.12
C LEU A 109 12.06 25.36 -0.55
N LYS A 110 11.03 25.39 -1.42
CA LYS A 110 9.64 25.56 -0.98
C LYS A 110 9.15 24.36 -0.19
N CYS A 111 9.49 23.13 -0.59
CA CYS A 111 9.05 21.94 0.12
C CYS A 111 9.63 21.85 1.52
N LYS A 112 10.88 22.29 1.77
CA LYS A 112 11.46 22.26 3.13
C LYS A 112 10.74 23.21 4.10
N GLU A 113 10.11 24.25 3.60
CA GLU A 113 9.37 25.23 4.41
C GLU A 113 7.97 24.73 4.78
N TYR A 114 7.26 24.10 3.84
CA TYR A 114 5.87 23.67 4.05
C TYR A 114 5.72 22.21 4.53
N LEU A 115 6.69 21.34 4.23
CA LEU A 115 6.57 19.92 4.50
C LEU A 115 6.98 19.60 5.94
N THR A 116 5.98 19.55 6.81
CA THR A 116 6.16 19.18 8.22
C THR A 116 5.81 17.71 8.47
N ASN A 117 6.35 17.15 9.56
CA ASN A 117 6.02 15.79 10.00
C ASN A 117 4.52 15.64 10.28
N SER A 118 3.91 16.63 10.91
CA SER A 118 2.47 16.64 11.22
C SER A 118 1.61 16.61 9.95
N LEU A 119 2.04 17.29 8.88
CA LEU A 119 1.35 17.24 7.60
C LEU A 119 1.38 15.84 6.99
N VAL A 120 2.53 15.15 7.02
CA VAL A 120 2.65 13.77 6.52
C VAL A 120 1.79 12.81 7.33
N ILE A 121 1.79 12.93 8.65
CA ILE A 121 0.95 12.10 9.52
C ILE A 121 -0.53 12.36 9.24
N SER A 122 -0.93 13.63 9.13
CA SER A 122 -2.31 14.02 8.80
C SER A 122 -2.75 13.51 7.43
N ALA A 123 -1.90 13.66 6.41
CA ALA A 123 -2.16 13.13 5.06
C ALA A 123 -2.31 11.61 5.09
N SER A 124 -1.45 10.90 5.83
CA SER A 124 -1.56 9.46 6.00
C SER A 124 -2.85 9.03 6.71
N LEU A 125 -3.33 9.77 7.71
CA LEU A 125 -4.61 9.49 8.38
C LEU A 125 -5.78 9.76 7.44
N THR A 126 -5.69 10.80 6.62
CA THR A 126 -6.70 11.12 5.60
C THR A 126 -6.79 10.02 4.55
N LEU A 127 -5.67 9.41 4.16
CA LEU A 127 -5.66 8.27 3.24
C LEU A 127 -6.40 7.05 3.82
N TRP A 128 -6.30 6.78 5.12
CA TRP A 128 -7.09 5.73 5.77
C TRP A 128 -8.59 5.98 5.63
N VAL A 129 -9.04 7.19 5.97
CA VAL A 129 -10.46 7.57 5.86
C VAL A 129 -10.93 7.47 4.41
N TYR A 130 -10.12 7.95 3.46
CA TYR A 130 -10.41 7.84 2.04
C TYR A 130 -10.58 6.38 1.59
N THR A 131 -9.68 5.48 2.00
CA THR A 131 -9.76 4.06 1.61
C THR A 131 -11.03 3.37 2.13
N PHE A 132 -11.46 3.75 3.34
CA PHE A 132 -12.72 3.27 3.90
C PHE A 132 -13.94 3.76 3.10
N ILE A 133 -13.94 5.05 2.73
CA ILE A 133 -15.01 5.63 1.89
C ILE A 133 -15.07 4.93 0.53
N VAL A 134 -13.92 4.74 -0.13
CA VAL A 134 -13.85 4.04 -1.42
C VAL A 134 -14.37 2.61 -1.30
N PHE A 135 -14.01 1.89 -0.23
CA PHE A 135 -14.55 0.56 0.03
C PHE A 135 -16.08 0.58 0.11
N VAL A 136 -16.67 1.47 0.92
CA VAL A 136 -18.13 1.59 1.04
C VAL A 136 -18.78 1.90 -0.31
N LEU A 137 -18.21 2.82 -1.09
CA LEU A 137 -18.74 3.18 -2.41
C LEU A 137 -18.71 2.00 -3.38
N VAL A 138 -17.61 1.23 -3.41
CA VAL A 138 -17.50 0.04 -4.27
C VAL A 138 -18.54 -1.01 -3.87
N GLN A 139 -18.77 -1.23 -2.58
CA GLN A 139 -19.80 -2.16 -2.11
C GLN A 139 -21.22 -1.69 -2.48
N LEU A 140 -21.52 -0.39 -2.34
CA LEU A 140 -22.80 0.17 -2.73
C LEU A 140 -23.05 0.01 -4.24
N ILE A 141 -22.05 0.33 -5.07
CA ILE A 141 -22.14 0.15 -6.53
C ILE A 141 -22.36 -1.33 -6.87
N GLY A 142 -21.63 -2.25 -6.22
CA GLY A 142 -21.81 -3.69 -6.40
C GLY A 142 -23.23 -4.16 -6.08
N TYR A 143 -23.81 -3.65 -4.99
CA TYR A 143 -25.20 -3.92 -4.60
C TYR A 143 -26.21 -3.41 -5.65
N PHE A 144 -26.02 -2.19 -6.18
CA PHE A 144 -26.93 -1.63 -7.19
C PHE A 144 -26.84 -2.31 -8.57
N ILE A 145 -25.71 -2.94 -8.92
CA ILE A 145 -25.50 -3.63 -10.20
C ILE A 145 -26.09 -5.07 -10.21
N GLN A 146 -26.92 -5.41 -9.21
CA GLN A 146 -27.52 -6.74 -9.03
C GLN A 146 -28.58 -7.09 -10.09
N ASN A 147 -28.17 -7.26 -11.36
CA ASN A 147 -29.05 -7.62 -12.47
C ASN A 147 -28.37 -8.60 -13.46
N THR A 148 -27.85 -9.72 -12.94
CA THR A 148 -27.21 -10.79 -13.72
C THR A 148 -27.49 -12.17 -13.10
N ASN A 149 -27.38 -13.25 -13.87
CA ASN A 149 -27.74 -14.62 -13.43
C ASN A 149 -26.67 -15.35 -12.58
N MET A 150 -25.64 -14.66 -12.09
CA MET A 150 -24.59 -15.25 -11.25
C MET A 150 -24.98 -15.31 -9.76
N SER A 151 -24.31 -16.15 -8.95
CA SER A 151 -24.49 -16.14 -7.50
C SER A 151 -24.02 -14.81 -6.90
N GLU A 152 -24.62 -14.36 -5.79
CA GLU A 152 -24.25 -13.09 -5.15
C GLU A 152 -22.76 -13.05 -4.79
N TYR A 153 -22.24 -14.13 -4.22
CA TYR A 153 -20.84 -14.24 -3.80
C TYR A 153 -19.83 -14.07 -4.96
N GLU A 154 -20.10 -14.70 -6.11
CA GLU A 154 -19.21 -14.60 -7.28
C GLU A 154 -19.19 -13.18 -7.87
N LYS A 155 -20.34 -12.50 -7.92
CA LYS A 155 -20.41 -11.10 -8.39
C LYS A 155 -19.60 -10.16 -7.52
N TYR A 156 -19.79 -10.26 -6.20
CA TYR A 156 -19.05 -9.42 -5.26
C TYR A 156 -17.56 -9.67 -5.37
N SER A 157 -17.11 -10.93 -5.43
CA SER A 157 -15.70 -11.30 -5.54
C SER A 157 -15.06 -10.80 -6.84
N ILE A 158 -15.72 -10.97 -8.00
CA ILE A 158 -15.19 -10.51 -9.29
C ILE A 158 -15.14 -8.98 -9.36
N GLY A 159 -16.22 -8.28 -8.98
CA GLY A 159 -16.27 -6.81 -9.04
C GLY A 159 -15.23 -6.15 -8.12
N THR A 160 -15.01 -6.73 -6.95
CA THR A 160 -13.97 -6.26 -6.02
C THR A 160 -12.56 -6.59 -6.53
N ALA A 161 -12.32 -7.76 -7.12
CA ALA A 161 -11.03 -8.08 -7.75
C ALA A 161 -10.72 -7.15 -8.95
N VAL A 162 -11.71 -6.86 -9.79
CA VAL A 162 -11.56 -5.94 -10.92
C VAL A 162 -11.29 -4.51 -10.45
N SER A 163 -12.01 -4.03 -9.44
CA SER A 163 -11.75 -2.69 -8.88
C SER A 163 -10.37 -2.59 -8.23
N MET A 164 -9.91 -3.64 -7.52
CA MET A 164 -8.52 -3.70 -7.05
C MET A 164 -7.53 -3.59 -8.20
N LEU A 165 -7.70 -4.38 -9.26
CA LEU A 165 -6.81 -4.38 -10.42
C LEU A 165 -6.74 -3.00 -11.07
N ILE A 166 -7.89 -2.35 -11.28
CA ILE A 166 -7.95 -1.00 -11.87
C ILE A 166 -7.20 0.00 -10.99
N ILE A 167 -7.42 0.00 -9.68
CA ILE A 167 -6.77 0.93 -8.75
C ILE A 167 -5.26 0.72 -8.73
N THR A 168 -4.79 -0.53 -8.68
CA THR A 168 -3.36 -0.85 -8.68
C THR A 168 -2.70 -0.47 -10.00
N LEU A 169 -3.35 -0.71 -11.14
CA LEU A 169 -2.84 -0.30 -12.46
C LEU A 169 -2.77 1.24 -12.55
N LEU A 170 -3.81 1.94 -12.11
CA LEU A 170 -3.81 3.41 -12.07
C LEU A 170 -2.67 3.94 -11.19
N ALA A 171 -2.50 3.41 -9.98
CA ALA A 171 -1.38 3.77 -9.11
C ALA A 171 -0.03 3.50 -9.79
N GLY A 172 0.14 2.35 -10.45
CA GLY A 172 1.35 1.99 -11.19
C GLY A 172 1.68 2.96 -12.32
N THR A 173 0.67 3.43 -13.08
CA THR A 173 0.88 4.44 -14.12
C THR A 173 1.34 5.78 -13.54
N ILE A 174 0.72 6.26 -12.46
CA ILE A 174 1.10 7.50 -11.78
C ILE A 174 2.54 7.40 -11.27
N ILE A 175 2.89 6.29 -10.60
CA ILE A 175 4.26 6.05 -10.11
C ILE A 175 5.26 6.08 -11.26
N SER A 176 4.95 5.42 -12.38
CA SER A 176 5.83 5.36 -13.55
C SER A 176 6.08 6.74 -14.15
N VAL A 177 5.03 7.57 -14.27
CA VAL A 177 5.14 8.95 -14.74
C VAL A 177 6.00 9.79 -13.78
N LEU A 178 5.70 9.75 -12.48
CA LEU A 178 6.45 10.50 -11.47
C LEU A 178 7.93 10.08 -11.44
N HIS A 179 8.21 8.78 -11.58
CA HIS A 179 9.57 8.27 -11.65
C HIS A 179 10.31 8.76 -12.89
N CYS A 180 9.67 8.74 -14.06
CA CYS A 180 10.23 9.28 -15.30
C CYS A 180 10.54 10.78 -15.18
N LEU A 181 9.61 11.57 -14.64
CA LEU A 181 9.79 13.01 -14.44
C LEU A 181 10.94 13.30 -13.47
N LYS A 182 11.01 12.55 -12.36
CA LYS A 182 12.11 12.62 -11.39
C LYS A 182 13.46 12.38 -12.06
N MET A 183 13.58 11.29 -12.83
CA MET A 183 14.83 10.93 -13.51
C MET A 183 15.26 11.96 -14.55
N ARG A 184 14.31 12.50 -15.32
CA ARG A 184 14.58 13.60 -16.27
C ARG A 184 15.13 14.83 -15.57
N LYS A 185 14.53 15.23 -14.44
CA LYS A 185 14.98 16.40 -13.69
C LYS A 185 16.38 16.19 -13.10
N LEU A 186 16.64 15.03 -12.49
CA LEU A 186 17.96 14.70 -11.94
C LEU A 186 19.05 14.77 -13.02
N ARG A 187 18.80 14.18 -14.19
CA ARG A 187 19.75 14.22 -15.31
C ARG A 187 20.02 15.66 -15.78
N SER A 188 18.98 16.49 -15.91
CA SER A 188 19.14 17.90 -16.30
C SER A 188 19.99 18.68 -15.29
N THR A 189 19.77 18.49 -13.98
CA THR A 189 20.57 19.13 -12.94
C THR A 189 22.03 18.69 -13.00
N THR A 190 22.31 17.39 -13.13
CA THR A 190 23.68 16.87 -13.21
C THR A 190 24.45 17.42 -14.41
N VAL A 191 23.81 17.50 -15.58
CA VAL A 191 24.43 18.08 -16.79
C VAL A 191 24.74 19.55 -16.57
N ASN A 192 23.82 20.34 -16.02
CA ASN A 192 24.05 21.76 -15.76
C ASN A 192 25.19 21.99 -14.77
N THR A 193 25.26 21.23 -13.67
CA THR A 193 26.37 21.34 -12.71
C THR A 193 27.72 20.96 -13.31
N ALA A 194 27.76 19.98 -14.22
CA ALA A 194 28.99 19.60 -14.92
C ALA A 194 29.49 20.69 -15.88
N VAL A 195 28.57 21.42 -16.53
CA VAL A 195 28.93 22.57 -17.39
C VAL A 195 29.45 23.74 -16.56
N THR A 196 28.78 24.11 -15.46
CA THR A 196 29.21 25.22 -14.60
C THR A 196 30.57 24.98 -13.94
N ARG A 197 30.96 23.74 -13.65
CA ARG A 197 32.30 23.43 -13.09
C ARG A 197 33.44 23.48 -14.11
N ARG A 198 33.14 23.55 -15.40
CA ARG A 198 34.15 23.63 -16.48
C ARG A 198 34.41 25.07 -16.96
N MET A 199 33.62 26.02 -16.50
CA MET A 199 33.83 27.46 -16.67
C MET A 199 34.56 28.01 -15.46
#